data_AF-A0AAV0FIJ9-F1
#
_entry.id   AF-A0AAV0FIJ9-F1
#
_cell.length_a   1.000
_cell.length_b   1.000
_cell.length_c   1.000
_cell.angle_alpha   90.00
_cell.angle_beta   90.00
_cell.angle_gamma   90.00
#
_symmetry.space_group_name_H-M   'P 1'
#
loop_
_entity.id
_entity.type
_entity.pdbx_description
1 polymer ?
#
loop_
_entity_poly.entity_id
_entity_poly.type
_entity_poly.pdbx_seq_one_letter_code
_entity_poly.pdbx_strand_id
1 'polypeptide(L)'
;MLLQIGVAMKAMPWYSALPSVSEYMIESGWTRCVPNISDVGWPLYFVYLTAYLVIVEFGIYWMHRELHDIKPLYKYLHATHHIYNKQNTLSPFAGLAFHPLDGILQAVPHVVALFLVPMHFRTHIALLFLEAVWTANIHDCIDGKVWPVMGAAYHTIHHTTYRHNYGHYTIWMDWMFGTLHKPKNDELKKM
;
A
#
# COMPACT_ATOMS: atom_id res chain seq x y z
N MET A 1 -16.68 -10.19 -9.22
CA MET A 1 -16.86 -10.07 -7.76
C MET A 1 -16.60 -11.37 -6.99
N LEU A 2 -17.35 -12.47 -7.19
CA LEU A 2 -17.14 -13.72 -6.41
C LEU A 2 -15.70 -14.27 -6.46
N LEU A 3 -15.05 -14.20 -7.61
CA LEU A 3 -13.64 -14.60 -7.75
C LEU A 3 -12.71 -13.76 -6.87
N GLN A 4 -12.88 -12.43 -6.84
CA GLN A 4 -12.06 -11.51 -6.03
C GLN A 4 -12.24 -11.79 -4.55
N ILE A 5 -13.48 -12.00 -4.12
CA ILE A 5 -13.79 -12.40 -2.74
C ILE A 5 -13.06 -13.70 -2.42
N GLY A 6 -13.16 -14.72 -3.29
CA GLY A 6 -12.51 -16.01 -3.08
C GLY A 6 -10.98 -15.93 -2.99
N VAL A 7 -10.33 -15.09 -3.80
CA VAL A 7 -8.87 -14.88 -3.75
C VAL A 7 -8.49 -14.11 -2.48
N ALA A 8 -9.17 -12.99 -2.19
CA ALA A 8 -8.91 -12.18 -1.00
C ALA A 8 -9.10 -12.99 0.30
N MET A 9 -10.18 -13.77 0.42
CA MET A 9 -10.44 -14.61 1.60
C MET A 9 -9.36 -15.69 1.80
N LYS A 10 -8.79 -16.23 0.71
CA LYS A 10 -7.70 -17.21 0.80
C LYS A 10 -6.37 -16.57 1.19
N ALA A 11 -6.13 -15.34 0.79
CA ALA A 11 -4.88 -14.63 1.05
C ALA A 11 -4.85 -13.98 2.44
N MET A 12 -5.99 -13.53 2.97
CA MET A 12 -6.06 -12.81 4.24
C MET A 12 -5.42 -13.51 5.44
N PRO A 13 -5.59 -14.83 5.67
CA PRO A 13 -4.91 -15.51 6.77
C PRO A 13 -3.38 -15.46 6.70
N TRP A 14 -2.82 -15.25 5.50
CA TRP A 14 -1.38 -15.11 5.32
C TRP A 14 -0.92 -13.67 5.51
N TYR A 15 -1.78 -12.67 5.24
CA TYR A 15 -1.43 -11.27 5.48
C TYR A 15 -1.17 -10.99 6.96
N SER A 16 -1.83 -11.71 7.87
CA SER A 16 -1.55 -11.59 9.31
C SER A 16 -0.17 -12.10 9.72
N ALA A 17 0.52 -12.88 8.88
CA ALA A 17 1.87 -13.36 9.19
C ALA A 17 2.87 -12.21 9.36
N LEU A 18 2.78 -11.16 8.53
CA LEU A 18 3.71 -10.03 8.62
C LEU A 18 3.49 -9.21 9.92
N PRO A 19 2.28 -8.77 10.29
CA PRO A 19 2.02 -8.15 11.58
C PRO A 19 2.44 -9.03 12.77
N SER A 20 2.17 -10.34 12.74
CA SER A 20 2.57 -11.23 13.84
C SER A 20 4.09 -11.34 13.99
N VAL A 21 4.81 -11.43 12.87
CA VAL A 21 6.28 -11.45 12.86
C VAL A 21 6.85 -10.08 13.27
N SER A 22 6.23 -8.98 12.84
CA SER A 22 6.58 -7.62 13.27
C SER A 22 6.41 -7.43 14.77
N GLU A 23 5.28 -7.89 15.33
CA GLU A 23 4.99 -7.84 16.76
C GLU A 23 6.02 -8.63 17.57
N TYR A 24 6.37 -9.85 17.14
CA TYR A 24 7.45 -10.60 17.77
C TYR A 24 8.79 -9.85 17.78
N MET A 25 9.16 -9.17 16.68
CA MET A 25 10.38 -8.36 16.61
C MET A 25 10.31 -7.14 17.55
N ILE A 26 9.13 -6.54 17.70
CA ILE A 26 8.88 -5.42 18.63
C ILE A 26 9.03 -5.90 20.08
N GLU A 27 8.36 -6.99 20.46
CA GLU A 27 8.41 -7.55 21.81
C GLU A 27 9.80 -8.07 22.18
N SER A 28 10.55 -8.58 21.20
CA SER A 28 11.95 -9.01 21.37
C SER A 28 12.93 -7.84 21.51
N GLY A 29 12.47 -6.58 21.37
CA GLY A 29 13.30 -5.38 21.50
C GLY A 29 14.24 -5.13 20.32
N TRP A 30 13.98 -5.73 19.15
CA TRP A 30 14.85 -5.58 17.96
C TRP A 30 14.62 -4.26 17.23
N THR A 31 13.43 -3.68 17.39
CA THR A 31 13.01 -2.46 16.69
C THR A 31 13.10 -1.24 17.61
N ARG A 32 12.89 -0.05 17.04
CA ARG A 32 12.79 1.23 17.77
C ARG A 32 11.35 1.52 18.21
N CYS A 33 10.47 0.51 18.23
CA CYS A 33 9.08 0.71 18.62
C CYS A 33 8.97 1.07 20.11
N VAL A 34 8.17 2.08 20.43
CA VAL A 34 7.93 2.56 21.80
C VAL A 34 6.48 2.27 22.21
N PRO A 35 6.23 1.84 23.46
CA PRO A 35 4.88 1.54 23.94
C PRO A 35 4.05 2.79 24.16
N ASN A 36 4.66 3.93 24.53
CA ASN A 36 3.95 5.18 24.81
C ASN A 36 4.54 6.36 24.04
N ILE A 37 3.68 7.30 23.65
CA ILE A 37 4.11 8.57 23.01
C ILE A 37 4.99 9.40 23.95
N SER A 38 4.77 9.30 25.27
CA SER A 38 5.58 10.00 26.28
C SER A 38 7.06 9.63 26.28
N ASP A 39 7.42 8.44 25.76
CA ASP A 39 8.80 7.95 25.74
C ASP A 39 9.68 8.75 24.76
N VAL A 40 9.06 9.41 23.78
CA VAL A 40 9.71 10.32 22.83
C VAL A 40 9.21 11.76 22.93
N GLY A 41 8.05 11.99 23.54
CA GLY A 41 7.38 13.29 23.62
C GLY A 41 6.62 13.64 22.34
N TRP A 42 5.53 14.41 22.49
CA TRP A 42 4.62 14.75 21.38
C TRP A 42 5.30 15.42 20.17
N PRO A 43 6.20 16.42 20.33
CA PRO A 43 6.83 17.06 19.18
C PRO A 43 7.67 16.07 18.35
N LEU A 44 8.52 15.27 18.99
CA LEU A 44 9.34 14.27 18.31
C LEU A 44 8.50 13.12 17.75
N TYR A 45 7.42 12.74 18.43
CA TYR A 45 6.46 11.77 17.89
C TYR A 45 5.95 12.17 16.51
N PHE A 46 5.56 13.43 16.30
CA PHE A 46 5.11 13.89 14.99
C PHE A 46 6.24 13.89 13.96
N VAL A 47 7.46 14.28 14.35
CA VAL A 47 8.64 14.19 13.46
C VAL A 47 8.89 12.74 13.02
N TYR A 48 8.88 11.80 13.97
CA TYR A 48 9.08 10.39 13.66
C TYR A 48 7.92 9.78 12.87
N LEU A 49 6.68 10.18 13.13
CA LEU A 49 5.52 9.78 12.34
C LEU A 49 5.64 10.24 10.89
N THR A 50 6.02 11.50 10.66
CA THR A 50 6.27 12.00 9.31
C THR A 50 7.42 11.25 8.64
N ALA A 51 8.54 11.04 9.33
CA ALA A 51 9.67 10.28 8.79
C ALA A 51 9.28 8.82 8.44
N TYR A 52 8.51 8.18 9.32
CA TYR A 52 7.96 6.83 9.10
C TYR A 52 7.10 6.79 7.84
N LEU A 53 6.14 7.71 7.71
CA LEU A 53 5.25 7.76 6.54
C LEU A 53 6.03 8.02 5.24
N VAL A 54 7.07 8.86 5.27
CA VAL A 54 7.94 9.10 4.10
C VAL A 54 8.72 7.86 3.72
N ILE A 55 9.29 7.13 4.69
CA ILE A 55 10.00 5.85 4.43
C ILE A 55 9.04 4.83 3.82
N VAL A 56 7.82 4.72 4.37
CA VAL A 56 6.79 3.82 3.87
C VAL A 56 6.37 4.20 2.45
N GLU A 57 6.04 5.46 2.20
CA GLU A 57 5.64 5.94 0.87
C GLU A 57 6.72 5.61 -0.18
N PHE A 58 7.99 5.84 0.18
CA PHE A 58 9.12 5.53 -0.69
C PHE A 58 9.28 4.03 -0.91
N GLY A 59 9.26 3.24 0.16
CA GLY A 59 9.47 1.80 0.09
C GLY A 59 8.35 1.08 -0.66
N ILE A 60 7.10 1.48 -0.46
CA ILE A 60 5.94 0.89 -1.15
C ILE A 60 5.97 1.24 -2.62
N TYR A 61 6.28 2.50 -2.98
CA TYR A 61 6.44 2.88 -4.39
C TYR A 61 7.44 1.99 -5.11
N TRP A 62 8.63 1.79 -4.53
CA TRP A 62 9.67 0.98 -5.16
C TRP A 62 9.32 -0.50 -5.19
N MET A 63 8.78 -1.04 -4.10
CA MET A 63 8.33 -2.44 -4.08
C MET A 63 7.27 -2.71 -5.14
N HIS A 64 6.27 -1.83 -5.22
CA HIS A 64 5.19 -1.94 -6.19
C HIS A 64 5.71 -1.81 -7.62
N ARG A 65 6.61 -0.85 -7.88
CA ARG A 65 7.25 -0.72 -9.19
C ARG A 65 8.11 -1.93 -9.57
N GLU A 66 8.89 -2.47 -8.63
CA GLU A 66 9.72 -3.66 -8.83
C GLU A 66 8.87 -4.91 -9.11
N LEU A 67 7.70 -5.03 -8.47
CA LEU A 67 6.72 -6.08 -8.76
C LEU A 67 6.22 -6.03 -10.21
N HIS A 68 6.28 -4.88 -10.89
CA HIS A 68 6.01 -4.75 -12.32
C HIS A 68 7.24 -4.92 -13.20
N ASP A 69 8.35 -4.26 -12.85
CA ASP A 69 9.54 -4.17 -13.68
C ASP A 69 10.33 -5.50 -13.71
N ILE A 70 10.32 -6.27 -12.61
CA ILE A 70 11.03 -7.55 -12.50
C ILE A 70 10.12 -8.69 -12.95
N LYS A 71 10.43 -9.28 -14.12
CA LYS A 71 9.57 -10.30 -14.78
C LYS A 71 9.12 -11.46 -13.89
N PRO A 72 9.99 -12.11 -13.07
CA PRO A 72 9.52 -13.15 -12.16
C PRO A 72 8.53 -12.64 -11.10
N LEU A 73 8.78 -11.47 -10.51
CA LEU A 73 7.90 -10.88 -9.49
C LEU A 73 6.52 -10.60 -10.09
N TYR A 74 6.48 -9.99 -11.28
CA TYR A 74 5.23 -9.78 -11.99
C TYR A 74 4.51 -11.10 -12.27
N LYS A 75 5.17 -12.03 -12.96
CA LYS A 75 4.53 -13.26 -13.45
C LYS A 75 3.96 -14.12 -12.32
N TYR A 76 4.68 -14.25 -11.20
CA TYR A 76 4.31 -15.19 -10.14
C TYR A 76 3.56 -14.56 -8.97
N LEU A 77 3.75 -13.27 -8.71
CA LEU A 77 3.18 -12.60 -7.54
C LEU A 77 2.10 -11.61 -7.96
N HIS A 78 2.43 -10.68 -8.85
CA HIS A 78 1.62 -9.49 -9.10
C HIS A 78 0.59 -9.66 -10.24
N ALA A 79 0.80 -10.58 -11.17
CA ALA A 79 -0.07 -10.78 -12.32
C ALA A 79 -1.51 -11.13 -11.91
N THR A 80 -1.70 -11.89 -10.82
CA THR A 80 -3.02 -12.27 -10.29
C THR A 80 -3.85 -11.05 -9.90
N HIS A 81 -3.20 -10.06 -9.29
CA HIS A 81 -3.84 -8.80 -8.92
C HIS A 81 -4.33 -8.03 -10.15
N HIS A 82 -3.51 -8.02 -11.19
CA HIS A 82 -3.75 -7.36 -12.47
C HIS A 82 -4.69 -8.10 -13.43
N ILE A 83 -5.25 -9.26 -13.03
CA ILE A 83 -6.30 -9.94 -13.82
C ILE A 83 -7.56 -9.05 -13.92
N TYR A 84 -7.77 -8.14 -12.97
CA TYR A 84 -8.92 -7.23 -12.91
C TYR A 84 -8.65 -5.90 -13.60
N ASN A 85 -8.19 -5.97 -14.84
CA ASN A 85 -7.65 -4.84 -15.60
C ASN A 85 -8.67 -3.97 -16.35
N LYS A 86 -9.96 -4.24 -16.18
CA LYS A 86 -11.03 -3.37 -16.69
C LYS A 86 -11.62 -2.62 -15.51
N GLN A 87 -11.91 -1.33 -15.68
CA GLN A 87 -12.48 -0.50 -14.61
C GLN A 87 -13.78 -1.08 -14.05
N ASN A 88 -14.63 -1.66 -14.90
CA ASN A 88 -15.87 -2.33 -14.48
C ASN A 88 -15.65 -3.71 -13.82
N THR A 89 -14.41 -4.17 -13.73
CA THR A 89 -14.03 -5.39 -13.03
C THR A 89 -13.29 -5.11 -11.72
N LEU A 90 -12.87 -3.87 -11.45
CA LEU A 90 -12.30 -3.49 -10.16
C LEU A 90 -13.39 -3.42 -9.08
N SER A 91 -13.01 -3.80 -7.86
CA SER A 91 -13.86 -3.66 -6.67
C SER A 91 -12.98 -3.58 -5.43
N PRO A 92 -13.50 -3.15 -4.28
CA PRO A 92 -12.73 -3.14 -3.03
C PRO A 92 -12.08 -4.49 -2.70
N PHE A 93 -12.72 -5.61 -3.06
CA PHE A 93 -12.15 -6.95 -2.86
C PHE A 93 -10.95 -7.24 -3.79
N ALA A 94 -10.90 -6.63 -4.98
CA ALA A 94 -9.74 -6.74 -5.85
C ALA A 94 -8.48 -6.14 -5.20
N GLY A 95 -8.67 -5.10 -4.37
CA GLY A 95 -7.61 -4.48 -3.58
C GLY A 95 -7.03 -5.37 -2.49
N LEU A 96 -7.58 -6.56 -2.20
CA LEU A 96 -6.94 -7.55 -1.31
C LEU A 96 -6.74 -8.90 -2.00
N ALA A 97 -7.05 -8.99 -3.29
CA ALA A 97 -6.97 -10.20 -4.09
C ALA A 97 -5.58 -10.35 -4.76
N PHE A 98 -4.53 -10.41 -3.95
CA PHE A 98 -3.16 -10.63 -4.41
C PHE A 98 -2.70 -12.07 -4.14
N HIS A 99 -1.53 -12.42 -4.69
CA HIS A 99 -0.74 -13.50 -4.11
C HIS A 99 -0.33 -13.10 -2.68
N PRO A 100 -0.39 -13.97 -1.66
CA PRO A 100 -0.03 -13.61 -0.28
C PRO A 100 1.31 -12.90 -0.12
N LEU A 101 2.34 -13.41 -0.82
CA LEU A 101 3.67 -12.79 -0.81
C LEU A 101 3.71 -11.39 -1.43
N ASP A 102 2.83 -11.08 -2.40
CA ASP A 102 2.76 -9.74 -2.99
C ASP A 102 2.30 -8.73 -1.92
N GLY A 103 1.17 -9.01 -1.25
CA GLY A 103 0.68 -8.17 -0.16
C GLY A 103 1.68 -8.04 0.99
N ILE A 104 2.37 -9.12 1.35
CA ILE A 104 3.44 -9.07 2.36
C ILE A 104 4.57 -8.16 1.89
N LEU A 105 5.08 -8.34 0.67
CA LEU A 105 6.18 -7.55 0.12
C LEU A 105 5.83 -6.05 0.13
N GLN A 106 4.62 -5.69 -0.30
CA GLN A 106 4.17 -4.30 -0.28
C GLN A 106 4.05 -3.74 1.14
N ALA A 107 3.74 -4.53 2.16
CA ALA A 107 3.68 -4.07 3.55
C ALA A 107 5.05 -4.12 4.30
N VAL A 108 6.07 -4.80 3.78
CA VAL A 108 7.43 -4.86 4.39
C VAL A 108 8.02 -3.48 4.75
N PRO A 109 7.86 -2.42 3.94
CA PRO A 109 8.34 -1.08 4.29
C PRO A 109 7.87 -0.57 5.65
N HIS A 110 6.66 -0.94 6.10
CA HIS A 110 6.19 -0.61 7.45
C HIS A 110 7.04 -1.24 8.54
N VAL A 111 7.46 -2.49 8.36
CA VAL A 111 8.32 -3.22 9.32
C VAL A 111 9.74 -2.68 9.27
N VAL A 112 10.29 -2.44 8.07
CA VAL A 112 11.64 -1.85 7.90
C VAL A 112 11.74 -0.49 8.58
N ALA A 113 10.71 0.35 8.46
CA ALA A 113 10.68 1.67 9.09
C ALA A 113 10.84 1.62 10.62
N LEU A 114 10.36 0.55 11.28
CA LEU A 114 10.51 0.37 12.73
C LEU A 114 11.96 0.19 13.19
N PHE A 115 12.86 -0.26 12.30
CA PHE A 115 14.29 -0.35 12.60
C PHE A 115 15.00 1.00 12.43
N LEU A 116 14.40 1.93 11.69
CA LEU A 116 15.02 3.20 11.29
C LEU A 116 14.57 4.36 12.16
N VAL A 117 13.31 4.43 12.60
CA VAL A 117 12.81 5.55 13.39
C VAL A 117 11.97 5.07 14.59
N PRO A 118 12.02 5.76 15.74
CA PRO A 118 11.16 5.44 16.85
C PRO A 118 9.68 5.55 16.47
N MET A 119 8.88 4.53 16.77
CA MET A 119 7.47 4.53 16.41
C MET A 119 6.58 4.01 17.50
N HIS A 120 5.47 4.70 17.75
CA HIS A 120 4.50 4.27 18.75
C HIS A 120 3.77 3.01 18.28
N PHE A 121 3.76 1.97 19.11
CA PHE A 121 3.22 0.66 18.77
C PHE A 121 1.79 0.72 18.22
N ARG A 122 0.88 1.37 18.95
CA ARG A 122 -0.54 1.43 18.51
C ARG A 122 -0.71 2.24 17.23
N THR A 123 0.15 3.24 17.01
CA THR A 123 0.15 4.01 15.75
C THR A 123 0.59 3.13 14.60
N HIS A 124 1.64 2.31 14.76
CA HIS A 124 2.08 1.35 13.75
C HIS A 124 0.95 0.36 13.37
N ILE A 125 0.31 -0.26 14.35
CA ILE A 125 -0.79 -1.19 14.11
C ILE A 125 -1.99 -0.49 13.44
N ALA A 126 -2.33 0.72 13.89
CA ALA A 126 -3.40 1.50 13.27
C ALA A 126 -3.08 1.84 11.80
N LEU A 127 -1.83 2.16 11.48
CA LEU A 127 -1.41 2.45 10.11
C LEU A 127 -1.49 1.21 9.20
N LEU A 128 -1.12 0.02 9.67
CA LEU A 128 -1.31 -1.23 8.92
C LEU A 128 -2.79 -1.52 8.65
N PHE A 129 -3.66 -1.25 9.63
CA PHE A 129 -5.11 -1.36 9.42
C PHE A 129 -5.61 -0.33 8.39
N LEU A 130 -5.17 0.93 8.51
CA LEU A 130 -5.52 1.98 7.57
C LEU A 130 -5.00 1.71 6.15
N GLU A 131 -3.85 1.08 5.99
CA GLU A 131 -3.33 0.58 4.71
C GLU A 131 -4.28 -0.44 4.08
N ALA A 132 -4.79 -1.42 4.85
CA ALA A 132 -5.77 -2.37 4.33
C ALA A 132 -7.06 -1.68 3.88
N VAL A 133 -7.55 -0.70 4.65
CA VAL A 133 -8.73 0.11 4.27
C VAL A 133 -8.44 0.96 3.03
N TRP A 134 -7.26 1.59 2.99
CA TRP A 134 -6.82 2.41 1.86
C TRP A 134 -6.74 1.58 0.58
N THR A 135 -6.14 0.40 0.66
CA THR A 135 -6.03 -0.52 -0.47
C THR A 135 -7.41 -0.92 -0.97
N ALA A 136 -8.38 -1.17 -0.09
CA ALA A 136 -9.77 -1.40 -0.52
C ALA A 136 -10.39 -0.15 -1.19
N ASN A 137 -10.15 1.04 -0.64
CA ASN A 137 -10.71 2.29 -1.16
C ASN A 137 -10.16 2.66 -2.55
N ILE A 138 -8.86 2.55 -2.81
CA ILE A 138 -8.31 2.92 -4.13
C ILE A 138 -8.73 1.93 -5.26
N HIS A 139 -9.41 0.83 -4.93
CA HIS A 139 -9.97 -0.13 -5.89
C HIS A 139 -11.51 -0.05 -6.00
N ASP A 140 -12.15 0.88 -5.30
CA ASP A 140 -13.62 1.04 -5.34
C ASP A 140 -14.14 1.78 -6.58
N CYS A 141 -13.24 2.31 -7.40
CA CYS A 141 -13.51 3.12 -8.60
C CYS A 141 -14.25 4.45 -8.33
N ILE A 142 -14.31 4.92 -7.08
CA ILE A 142 -14.93 6.18 -6.67
C ILE A 142 -13.83 7.22 -6.47
N ASP A 143 -13.73 8.14 -7.42
CA ASP A 143 -12.72 9.20 -7.38
C ASP A 143 -13.13 10.36 -6.45
N GLY A 144 -12.42 10.48 -5.32
CA GLY A 144 -12.56 11.59 -4.38
C GLY A 144 -12.00 12.93 -4.87
N LYS A 145 -11.21 12.96 -5.96
CA LYS A 145 -10.63 14.18 -6.57
C LYS A 145 -9.82 15.05 -5.62
N VAL A 146 -9.19 14.45 -4.61
CA VAL A 146 -8.37 15.16 -3.63
C VAL A 146 -6.92 15.19 -4.13
N TRP A 147 -6.42 16.36 -4.48
CA TRP A 147 -4.99 16.53 -4.77
C TRP A 147 -4.22 16.78 -3.46
N PRO A 148 -3.04 16.17 -3.21
CA PRO A 148 -2.24 15.27 -4.06
C PRO A 148 -2.39 13.76 -3.71
N VAL A 149 -3.60 13.29 -3.41
CA VAL A 149 -3.85 11.93 -2.92
C VAL A 149 -3.90 10.92 -4.08
N MET A 150 -3.30 9.75 -3.88
CA MET A 150 -3.33 8.61 -4.82
C MET A 150 -4.69 7.90 -4.76
N GLY A 151 -5.75 8.58 -5.21
CA GLY A 151 -7.12 8.04 -5.18
C GLY A 151 -7.42 6.99 -6.26
N ALA A 152 -8.64 6.46 -6.22
CA ALA A 152 -9.09 5.38 -7.10
C ALA A 152 -8.93 5.67 -8.60
N ALA A 153 -9.04 6.92 -9.06
CA ALA A 153 -8.82 7.26 -10.47
C ALA A 153 -7.38 7.03 -10.93
N TYR A 154 -6.39 7.41 -10.12
CA TYR A 154 -4.98 7.17 -10.45
C TYR A 154 -4.66 5.68 -10.46
N HIS A 155 -5.17 4.95 -9.47
CA HIS A 155 -4.96 3.50 -9.36
C HIS A 155 -5.70 2.70 -10.44
N THR A 156 -6.85 3.18 -10.91
CA THR A 156 -7.52 2.60 -12.09
C THR A 156 -6.67 2.75 -13.35
N ILE A 157 -5.99 3.89 -13.54
CA ILE A 157 -5.02 4.06 -14.62
C ILE A 157 -3.84 3.10 -14.47
N HIS A 158 -3.40 2.85 -13.24
CA HIS A 158 -2.36 1.86 -12.97
C HIS A 158 -2.78 0.46 -13.45
N HIS A 159 -3.97 -0.02 -13.05
CA HIS A 159 -4.51 -1.32 -13.47
C HIS A 159 -4.75 -1.47 -14.98
N THR A 160 -4.90 -0.37 -15.71
CA THR A 160 -5.14 -0.39 -17.16
C THR A 160 -3.87 -0.22 -17.98
N THR A 161 -2.87 0.48 -17.46
CA THR A 161 -1.61 0.78 -18.18
C THR A 161 -0.41 -0.04 -17.72
N TYR A 162 -0.46 -0.58 -16.49
CA TYR A 162 0.60 -1.37 -15.83
C TYR A 162 1.95 -0.65 -15.67
N ARG A 163 2.02 0.64 -16.00
CA ARG A 163 3.29 1.37 -16.15
C ARG A 163 3.34 2.73 -15.45
N HIS A 164 2.28 3.08 -14.75
CA HIS A 164 2.10 4.40 -14.14
C HIS A 164 1.46 4.29 -12.77
N ASN A 165 1.58 5.35 -11.97
CA ASN A 165 0.88 5.54 -10.70
C ASN A 165 1.11 4.39 -9.70
N TYR A 166 2.36 4.18 -9.28
CA TYR A 166 2.76 3.15 -8.32
C TYR A 166 2.71 3.60 -6.85
N GLY A 167 2.54 4.89 -6.60
CA GLY A 167 2.54 5.52 -5.28
C GLY A 167 1.49 4.93 -4.33
N HIS A 168 1.70 5.17 -3.04
CA HIS A 168 0.89 4.57 -1.99
C HIS A 168 -0.26 5.51 -1.56
N TYR A 169 0.00 6.47 -0.67
CA TYR A 169 -1.01 7.44 -0.26
C TYR A 169 -1.05 8.67 -1.14
N THR A 170 0.08 9.03 -1.77
CA THR A 170 0.24 10.28 -2.51
C THR A 170 0.78 10.06 -3.92
N ILE A 171 0.60 11.07 -4.77
CA ILE A 171 1.18 11.06 -6.12
C ILE A 171 2.65 11.50 -6.15
N TRP A 172 3.27 11.78 -5.00
CA TRP A 172 4.58 12.44 -4.95
C TRP A 172 5.69 11.58 -5.52
N MET A 173 5.73 10.28 -5.21
CA MET A 173 6.75 9.39 -5.74
C MET A 173 6.64 9.27 -7.25
N ASP A 174 5.43 9.11 -7.78
CA ASP A 174 5.20 9.07 -9.23
C ASP A 174 5.59 10.38 -9.93
N TRP A 175 5.33 11.52 -9.30
CA TRP A 175 5.77 12.81 -9.82
C TRP A 175 7.29 12.93 -9.82
N MET A 176 7.96 12.55 -8.73
CA MET A 176 9.43 12.62 -8.60
C MET A 176 10.16 11.69 -9.57
N PHE A 177 9.63 10.48 -9.78
CA PHE A 177 10.27 9.44 -10.60
C PHE A 177 9.70 9.31 -12.01
N GLY A 178 8.81 10.23 -12.42
CA GLY A 178 8.34 10.35 -13.80
C GLY A 178 7.34 9.27 -14.23
N THR A 179 6.63 8.63 -13.28
CA THR A 179 5.61 7.60 -13.53
C THR A 179 4.18 8.11 -13.35
N LEU A 180 3.99 9.41 -13.11
CA LEU A 180 2.68 10.02 -12.90
C LEU A 180 1.88 10.14 -14.21
N HIS A 181 0.70 9.51 -14.23
CA HIS A 181 -0.31 9.71 -15.27
C HIS A 181 -1.61 10.22 -14.65
N LYS A 182 -1.96 11.48 -14.95
CA LYS A 182 -3.14 12.14 -14.38
C LYS A 182 -4.44 11.66 -15.04
N PRO A 183 -5.50 11.39 -14.27
CA PRO A 183 -6.84 11.17 -14.81
C PRO A 183 -7.31 12.35 -15.65
N LYS A 184 -7.82 12.11 -16.86
CA LYS A 184 -8.48 13.15 -17.67
C LYS A 184 -9.94 13.29 -17.26
N ASN A 185 -10.43 14.54 -17.22
CA ASN A 185 -11.80 14.87 -16.84
C ASN A 185 -12.90 14.16 -17.67
N ASP A 186 -12.60 13.72 -18.90
CA ASP A 186 -13.55 13.07 -19.82
C ASP A 186 -13.41 11.55 -19.91
N GLU A 187 -12.30 10.97 -19.45
CA GLU A 187 -12.14 9.51 -19.46
C GLU A 187 -13.12 8.88 -18.45
N LEU A 188 -13.33 9.52 -17.29
CA LEU A 188 -14.35 9.13 -16.30
C LEU A 188 -15.82 9.30 -16.76
N LYS A 189 -16.09 10.01 -17.88
CA LYS A 189 -17.44 10.26 -18.40
C LYS A 189 -17.86 9.32 -19.54
N LYS A 190 -16.91 8.66 -20.19
CA LYS A 190 -17.17 7.65 -21.24
C LYS A 190 -16.95 6.21 -20.73
N MET A 191 -16.74 6.04 -19.42
CA MET A 191 -16.38 4.81 -18.74
C MET A 191 -17.42 4.44 -17.68
#